data_AF-A0A957L0A7-F1
#
_entry.id   AF-A0A957L0A7-F1
#
_cell.length_a   1.000
_cell.length_b   1.000
_cell.length_c   1.000
_cell.angle_alpha   90.00
_cell.angle_beta   90.00
_cell.angle_gamma   90.00
#
_symmetry.space_group_name_H-M   'P 1'
#
loop_
_entity.id
_entity.type
_entity.pdbx_description
1 polymer ?
#
loop_
_entity_poly.entity_id
_entity_poly.type
_entity_poly.pdbx_seq_one_letter_code
_entity_poly.pdbx_strand_id
1 'polypeptide(L)'
;LAARGHTVEVLTTCLRDLYSDWSENSHPAGLSSHNGVTIRRFPVLPRDQAAFNQLNWQLMNGLPIPPEQEATFIEEMFRVPALYDYIREHQAEYVFLFTPYMFSSTYFGA
;
A
#
# COMPACT_ATOMS: atom_id res chain seq x y z
N LEU A 1 8.60 18.81 -0.12
CA LEU A 1 7.39 19.39 0.50
C LEU A 1 7.70 19.83 1.94
N ALA A 2 8.09 18.91 2.82
CA ALA A 2 8.45 19.23 4.21
C ALA A 2 9.55 20.31 4.35
N ALA A 3 10.69 20.15 3.66
CA ALA A 3 11.77 21.16 3.68
C ALA A 3 11.39 22.54 3.12
N ARG A 4 10.22 22.66 2.47
CA ARG A 4 9.66 23.93 1.97
C ARG A 4 8.55 24.48 2.89
N GLY A 5 8.40 23.93 4.10
CA GLY A 5 7.46 24.41 5.12
C GLY A 5 6.05 23.81 5.07
N HIS A 6 5.78 22.83 4.19
CA HIS A 6 4.49 22.14 4.19
C HIS A 6 4.43 21.06 5.27
N THR A 7 3.29 20.94 5.96
CA THR A 7 2.99 19.79 6.82
C THR A 7 2.84 18.55 5.94
N VAL A 8 3.67 17.52 6.17
CA VAL A 8 3.67 16.28 5.39
C VAL A 8 3.66 15.10 6.34
N GLU A 9 2.75 14.16 6.08
CA GLU A 9 2.70 12.86 6.71
C GLU A 9 2.82 11.78 5.63
N VAL A 10 3.57 10.73 5.92
CA VAL A 10 3.70 9.54 5.08
C VAL A 10 2.86 8.44 5.68
N LEU A 11 1.82 8.02 4.96
CA LEU A 11 1.08 6.80 5.25
C LEU A 11 1.76 5.66 4.52
N THR A 12 2.14 4.61 5.24
CA THR A 12 2.83 3.45 4.65
C THR A 12 2.50 2.17 5.42
N THR A 13 3.02 1.03 4.95
CA THR A 13 2.80 -0.26 5.60
C THR A 13 3.94 -0.61 6.56
N CYS A 14 3.76 -1.69 7.30
CA CYS A 14 4.82 -2.30 8.12
C CYS A 14 5.73 -3.26 7.32
N LEU A 15 5.63 -3.29 5.99
CA LEU A 15 6.51 -4.10 5.14
C LEU A 15 7.94 -3.57 5.19
N ARG A 16 8.92 -4.45 5.00
CA ARG A 16 10.34 -4.08 4.98
C ARG A 16 10.70 -3.30 3.72
N ASP A 17 10.41 -3.91 2.56
CA ASP A 17 10.80 -3.40 1.25
C ASP A 17 10.01 -4.11 0.14
N LEU A 18 10.21 -3.70 -1.12
CA LEU A 18 9.52 -4.26 -2.28
C LEU A 18 9.87 -5.73 -2.56
N TYR A 19 11.00 -6.22 -2.06
CA TYR A 19 11.51 -7.58 -2.29
C TYR A 19 11.22 -8.52 -1.12
N SER A 20 10.57 -8.05 -0.05
CA SER A 20 10.17 -8.87 1.09
C SER A 20 8.86 -9.61 0.85
N ASP A 21 8.52 -10.55 1.72
CA ASP A 21 7.17 -11.10 1.76
C ASP A 21 6.18 -9.99 2.14
N TRP A 22 5.19 -9.75 1.29
CA TRP A 22 4.16 -8.72 1.49
C TRP A 22 3.06 -9.12 2.49
N SER A 23 3.26 -10.23 3.18
CA SER A 23 2.41 -10.73 4.27
C SER A 23 3.07 -10.57 5.66
N GLU A 24 4.35 -10.16 5.70
CA GLU A 24 5.15 -10.12 6.93
C GLU A 24 5.39 -8.69 7.41
N ASN A 25 4.99 -8.40 8.65
CA ASN A 25 5.24 -7.12 9.30
C ASN A 25 6.68 -7.09 9.84
N SER A 26 7.56 -6.31 9.21
CA SER A 26 8.97 -6.14 9.61
C SER A 26 9.24 -4.84 10.40
N HIS A 27 8.30 -3.90 10.39
CA HIS A 27 8.37 -2.65 11.13
C HIS A 27 7.24 -2.53 12.16
N PRO A 28 7.45 -1.80 13.27
CA PRO A 28 6.38 -1.53 14.23
C PRO A 28 5.29 -0.67 13.59
N ALA A 29 4.04 -0.99 13.90
CA ALA A 29 2.89 -0.19 13.52
C ALA A 29 2.82 1.13 14.31
N GLY A 30 2.09 2.11 13.77
CA GLY A 30 1.81 3.38 14.43
C GLY A 30 2.73 4.51 13.97
N LEU A 31 2.83 5.53 14.83
CA LEU A 31 3.54 6.78 14.53
C LEU A 31 5.03 6.68 14.80
N SER A 32 5.79 7.26 13.89
CA SER A 32 7.23 7.49 14.01
C SER A 32 7.60 8.78 13.29
N SER A 33 8.84 9.24 13.46
CA SER A 33 9.38 10.38 12.72
C SER A 33 10.70 10.01 12.08
N HIS A 34 10.93 10.50 10.86
CA HIS A 34 12.21 10.40 10.18
C HIS A 34 12.53 11.75 9.52
N ASN A 35 13.67 12.34 9.86
CA ASN A 35 14.10 13.66 9.38
C ASN A 35 13.01 14.74 9.51
N GLY A 36 12.24 14.71 10.60
CA GLY A 36 11.16 15.66 10.87
C GLY A 36 9.86 15.40 10.11
N VAL A 37 9.77 14.32 9.33
CA VAL A 37 8.54 13.90 8.65
C VAL A 37 7.84 12.83 9.47
N THR A 38 6.55 13.02 9.74
CA THR A 38 5.71 12.03 10.41
C THR A 38 5.49 10.84 9.47
N ILE A 39 5.72 9.63 9.98
CA ILE A 39 5.46 8.37 9.27
C ILE A 39 4.47 7.58 10.10
N ARG A 40 3.32 7.25 9.51
CA ARG A 40 2.32 6.34 10.08
C ARG A 40 2.35 5.01 9.35
N ARG A 41 2.67 3.94 10.08
CA ARG A 41 2.70 2.58 9.56
C ARG A 41 1.45 1.81 9.93
N PHE A 42 0.87 1.15 8.94
CA PHE A 42 -0.27 0.25 9.11
C PHE A 42 0.18 -1.20 8.92
N PRO A 43 -0.25 -2.13 9.80
CA PRO A 43 0.12 -3.52 9.67
C PRO A 43 -0.52 -4.13 8.43
N VAL A 44 0.24 -4.95 7.71
CA VAL A 44 -0.30 -5.81 6.65
C VAL A 44 -0.98 -7.03 7.25
N LEU A 45 -1.99 -7.53 6.53
CA LEU A 45 -2.70 -8.75 6.83
C LEU A 45 -2.22 -9.90 5.92
N PRO A 46 -2.45 -11.17 6.33
CA PRO A 46 -2.23 -12.32 5.46
C PRO A 46 -3.01 -12.20 4.13
N ARG A 47 -2.41 -12.71 3.06
CA ARG A 47 -2.91 -12.65 1.68
C ARG A 47 -2.73 -14.01 1.00
N ASP A 48 -3.43 -14.25 -0.10
CA ASP A 48 -3.18 -15.38 -0.99
C ASP A 48 -2.00 -15.06 -1.93
N GLN A 49 -0.80 -15.35 -1.45
CA GLN A 49 0.42 -15.16 -2.23
C GLN A 49 0.47 -16.00 -3.49
N ALA A 50 -0.12 -17.20 -3.50
CA ALA A 50 -0.07 -18.09 -4.65
C ALA A 50 -0.94 -17.54 -5.79
N ALA A 51 -2.17 -17.12 -5.47
CA ALA A 51 -3.08 -16.49 -6.42
C ALA A 51 -2.46 -15.22 -7.03
N PHE A 52 -1.92 -14.34 -6.19
CA PHE A 52 -1.25 -13.13 -6.68
C PHE A 52 -0.05 -13.44 -7.58
N ASN A 53 0.83 -14.36 -7.16
CA ASN A 53 2.04 -14.68 -7.92
C ASN A 53 1.71 -15.27 -9.29
N GLN A 54 0.67 -16.10 -9.39
CA GLN A 54 0.19 -16.64 -10.66
C GLN A 54 -0.25 -15.52 -11.61
N LEU A 55 -1.06 -14.59 -11.12
CA LEU A 55 -1.56 -13.46 -11.91
C LEU A 55 -0.48 -12.47 -12.28
N ASN A 56 0.40 -12.14 -11.34
CA ASN A 56 1.55 -11.28 -11.58
C ASN A 56 2.50 -11.88 -12.62
N TRP A 57 2.72 -13.20 -12.60
CA TRP A 57 3.50 -13.86 -13.63
C TRP A 57 2.85 -13.73 -15.01
N GLN A 58 1.54 -13.92 -15.14
CA GLN A 58 0.82 -13.71 -16.40
C GLN A 58 1.00 -12.28 -16.91
N LEU A 59 0.75 -11.29 -16.05
CA LEU A 59 0.88 -9.87 -16.38
C LEU A 59 2.29 -9.52 -16.85
N MET A 60 3.32 -9.98 -16.12
CA MET A 60 4.73 -9.72 -16.47
C MET A 60 5.16 -10.39 -17.78
N ASN A 61 4.47 -11.43 -18.23
CA ASN A 61 4.71 -12.08 -19.52
C ASN A 61 3.80 -11.54 -20.64
N GLY A 62 3.07 -10.43 -20.41
CA GLY A 62 2.18 -9.82 -21.39
C GLY A 62 0.93 -10.64 -21.68
N LEU A 63 0.59 -11.60 -20.82
CA LEU A 63 -0.65 -12.37 -20.92
C LEU A 63 -1.80 -11.56 -20.29
N PRO A 64 -3.00 -11.61 -20.88
CA PRO A 64 -4.15 -10.92 -20.32
C PRO A 64 -4.56 -11.57 -18.98
N ILE A 65 -4.89 -10.74 -17.99
CA ILE A 65 -5.59 -11.18 -16.79
C ILE A 65 -7.09 -11.23 -17.13
N PRO A 66 -7.78 -12.36 -16.90
CA PRO A 66 -9.23 -12.43 -17.09
C PRO A 66 -9.96 -11.44 -16.17
N PRO A 67 -11.04 -10.77 -16.62
CA PRO A 67 -11.76 -9.78 -15.81
C PRO A 67 -12.20 -10.30 -14.43
N GLU A 68 -12.56 -11.57 -14.34
CA GLU A 68 -12.96 -12.21 -13.08
C GLU A 68 -11.80 -12.40 -12.08
N GLN A 69 -10.55 -12.23 -12.51
CA GLN A 69 -9.34 -12.36 -11.69
C GLN A 69 -8.65 -11.01 -11.41
N GLU A 70 -9.09 -9.92 -12.04
CA GLU A 70 -8.52 -8.58 -11.80
C GLU A 70 -8.68 -8.16 -10.34
N ALA A 71 -9.84 -8.43 -9.74
CA ALA A 71 -10.09 -8.15 -8.33
C ALA A 71 -9.10 -8.91 -7.43
N THR A 72 -8.88 -10.20 -7.70
CA THR A 72 -7.89 -11.01 -6.97
C THR A 72 -6.47 -10.44 -7.10
N PHE A 73 -6.07 -9.99 -8.29
CA PHE A 73 -4.75 -9.38 -8.48
C PHE A 73 -4.56 -8.13 -7.60
N ILE A 74 -5.58 -7.27 -7.51
CA ILE A 74 -5.52 -6.03 -6.74
C ILE A 74 -5.63 -6.30 -5.24
N GLU A 75 -6.58 -7.13 -4.82
CA GLU A 75 -6.85 -7.46 -3.42
C GLU A 75 -5.72 -8.24 -2.77
N GLU A 76 -5.07 -9.14 -3.51
CA GLU A 76 -4.02 -10.02 -2.98
C GLU A 76 -2.60 -9.50 -3.22
N MET A 77 -2.45 -8.28 -3.74
CA MET A 77 -1.15 -7.61 -3.86
C MET A 77 -0.54 -7.42 -2.47
N PHE A 78 -1.06 -6.47 -1.68
CA PHE A 78 -0.87 -6.42 -0.24
C PHE A 78 -2.16 -5.95 0.42
N ARG A 79 -2.42 -6.45 1.63
CA ARG A 79 -3.68 -6.21 2.34
C ARG A 79 -3.45 -5.31 3.54
N VAL A 80 -3.96 -4.08 3.47
CA VAL A 80 -3.79 -3.06 4.52
C VAL A 80 -5.07 -2.24 4.73
N PRO A 81 -6.20 -2.87 5.11
CA PRO A 81 -7.50 -2.20 5.19
C PRO A 81 -7.51 -0.99 6.13
N ALA A 82 -6.77 -1.07 7.25
CA ALA A 82 -6.68 0.02 8.22
C ALA A 82 -6.08 1.32 7.64
N LEU A 83 -5.23 1.21 6.61
CA LEU A 83 -4.72 2.38 5.89
C LEU A 83 -5.83 3.04 5.07
N TYR A 84 -6.66 2.24 4.39
CA TYR A 84 -7.77 2.73 3.58
C TYR A 84 -8.88 3.34 4.45
N ASP A 85 -9.16 2.74 5.60
CA ASP A 85 -10.07 3.29 6.59
C ASP A 85 -9.60 4.66 7.07
N TYR A 86 -8.30 4.81 7.36
CA TYR A 86 -7.70 6.08 7.73
C TYR A 86 -7.86 7.15 6.63
N ILE A 87 -7.57 6.80 5.38
CA ILE A 87 -7.76 7.73 4.24
C ILE A 87 -9.22 8.19 4.16
N ARG A 88 -10.17 7.25 4.23
CA ARG A 88 -11.61 7.53 4.16
C ARG A 88 -12.09 8.44 5.29
N GLU A 89 -11.62 8.21 6.51
CA GLU A 89 -11.95 9.01 7.69
C GLU A 89 -11.38 10.42 7.62
N HIS A 90 -10.20 10.58 7.03
CA HIS A 90 -9.47 11.84 6.97
C HIS A 90 -9.52 12.53 5.59
N GLN A 91 -10.45 12.15 4.71
CA GLN A 91 -10.55 12.67 3.34
C GLN A 91 -10.70 14.19 3.23
N ALA A 92 -11.27 14.84 4.26
CA ALA A 92 -11.45 16.29 4.29
C ALA A 92 -10.25 17.04 4.88
N GLU A 93 -9.30 16.33 5.49
CA GLU A 93 -8.17 16.92 6.23
C GLU A 93 -6.88 16.94 5.39
N TYR A 94 -6.76 16.04 4.41
CA TYR A 94 -5.54 15.85 3.63
C TYR A 94 -5.78 16.03 2.13
N VAL A 95 -4.71 16.42 1.43
CA VAL A 95 -4.57 16.14 0.01
C VAL A 95 -3.69 14.91 -0.13
N PHE A 96 -4.24 13.81 -0.63
CA PHE A 96 -3.51 12.56 -0.77
C PHE A 96 -2.72 12.51 -2.09
N LEU A 97 -1.46 12.08 -1.99
CA LEU A 97 -0.57 11.84 -3.12
C LEU A 97 -0.13 10.38 -3.08
N PHE A 98 -0.64 9.57 -4.02
CA PHE A 98 -0.35 8.15 -4.07
C PHE A 98 0.97 7.88 -4.79
N THR A 99 1.93 7.31 -4.07
CA THR A 99 3.22 6.91 -4.63
C THR A 99 3.78 5.69 -3.90
N PRO A 100 4.29 4.69 -4.62
CA PRO A 100 4.21 4.50 -6.07
C PRO A 100 2.78 4.17 -6.57
N TYR A 101 2.41 4.67 -7.76
CA TYR A 101 1.04 4.58 -8.30
C TYR A 101 0.60 3.16 -8.72
N MET A 102 1.54 2.23 -8.87
CA MET A 102 1.29 0.89 -9.41
C MET A 102 0.68 -0.09 -8.40
N PHE A 103 0.45 0.33 -7.16
CA PHE A 103 0.09 -0.56 -6.08
C PHE A 103 -1.38 -0.41 -5.66
N SER A 104 -1.91 -1.46 -5.00
CA SER A 104 -3.30 -1.52 -4.53
C SER A 104 -3.70 -0.33 -3.65
N SER A 105 -2.74 0.32 -2.99
CA SER A 105 -2.98 1.56 -2.25
C SER A 105 -3.51 2.72 -3.10
N THR A 106 -3.13 2.78 -4.37
CA THR A 106 -3.64 3.79 -5.31
C THR A 106 -5.05 3.44 -5.75
N TYR A 107 -5.35 2.15 -5.96
CA TYR A 107 -6.68 1.71 -6.36
C TYR A 107 -7.73 1.90 -5.26
N PHE A 108 -7.41 1.49 -4.02
CA PHE A 108 -8.35 1.58 -2.90
C PHE A 108 -8.37 2.94 -2.20
N GLY A 109 -7.32 3.74 -2.35
CA GLY A 109 -7.21 5.03 -1.68
C GLY A 109 -7.69 6.23 -2.48
N ALA A 110 -7.69 6.15 -3.82
CA ALA A 110 -8.01 7.27 -4.72
C ALA A 110 -9.51 7.45 -4.99
#